data_AF-A0A164MYJ6-F1
#
_entry.id   AF-A0A164MYJ6-F1
#
_cell.length_a   1.000
_cell.length_b   1.000
_cell.length_c   1.000
_cell.angle_alpha   90.00
_cell.angle_beta   90.00
_cell.angle_gamma   90.00
#
_symmetry.space_group_name_H-M   'P 1'
#
loop_
_entity.id
_entity.type
_entity.pdbx_description
1 polymer ?
#
loop_
_entity_poly.entity_id
_entity_poly.type
_entity_poly.pdbx_seq_one_letter_code
_entity_poly.pdbx_strand_id
1 'polypeptide(L)'
;CPGLMLIFEPGHHPLLSYPWILHFKINPPWSTLVEDSIMFIRSRTCLDRVVGDAECCRSCADLMKTDVLQGILSRDKNGVHENSPHHFQPISGLLAI
;
A
#
# COMPACT_ATOMS: atom_id res chain seq x y z
N CYS A 1 1.24 17.50 -1.95
CA CYS A 1 1.83 16.26 -1.36
C CYS A 1 1.37 15.06 -2.18
N PRO A 2 2.27 14.34 -2.89
CA PRO A 2 1.87 13.19 -3.73
C PRO A 2 1.34 12.01 -2.92
N GLY A 3 1.81 11.87 -1.67
CA GLY A 3 1.54 10.72 -0.82
C GLY A 3 2.85 10.00 -0.51
N LEU A 4 2.75 8.95 0.29
CA LEU A 4 3.86 8.04 0.56
C LEU A 4 4.01 7.06 -0.61
N MET A 5 5.18 7.02 -1.22
CA MET A 5 5.50 6.05 -2.26
C MET A 5 5.67 4.66 -1.64
N LEU A 6 5.04 3.65 -2.24
CA LEU A 6 5.24 2.25 -1.89
C LEU A 6 6.20 1.60 -2.86
N ILE A 7 7.18 0.89 -2.32
CA ILE A 7 8.16 0.10 -3.08
C ILE A 7 7.75 -1.36 -2.94
N PHE A 8 7.50 -2.00 -4.09
CA PHE A 8 7.23 -3.43 -4.20
C PHE A 8 8.51 -4.16 -4.65
N GLU A 9 8.59 -5.47 -4.39
CA GLU A 9 9.73 -6.28 -4.81
C GLU A 9 9.97 -6.23 -6.34
N PRO A 10 11.22 -6.42 -6.83
CA PRO A 10 11.51 -6.40 -8.25
C PRO A 10 10.64 -7.39 -9.05
N GLY A 11 10.01 -6.90 -10.12
CA GLY A 11 9.09 -7.69 -10.95
C GLY A 11 7.65 -7.75 -10.43
N HIS A 12 7.37 -7.18 -9.26
CA HIS A 12 6.01 -7.04 -8.74
C HIS A 12 5.38 -5.74 -9.23
N HIS A 13 4.22 -5.85 -9.89
CA HIS A 13 3.46 -4.69 -10.34
C HIS A 13 2.44 -4.28 -9.26
N PRO A 14 2.31 -3.00 -8.87
CA PRO A 14 1.43 -2.61 -7.76
C PRO A 14 -0.04 -3.00 -7.94
N LEU A 15 -0.56 -2.93 -9.17
CA LEU A 15 -1.94 -3.38 -9.45
C LEU A 15 -2.14 -4.88 -9.19
N LEU A 16 -1.07 -5.68 -9.28
CA LEU A 16 -1.15 -7.12 -9.06
C LEU A 16 -0.81 -7.49 -7.62
N SER A 17 0.11 -6.78 -6.97
CA SER A 17 0.65 -7.11 -5.64
C SER A 17 -0.05 -6.42 -4.48
N TYR A 18 -0.78 -5.32 -4.71
CA TYR A 18 -1.54 -4.67 -3.65
C TYR A 18 -2.89 -5.38 -3.39
N PRO A 19 -3.29 -5.64 -2.13
CA PRO A 19 -4.54 -6.32 -1.82
C PRO A 19 -5.74 -5.35 -1.90
N TRP A 20 -6.26 -5.11 -3.10
CA TRP A 20 -7.33 -4.13 -3.35
C TRP A 20 -8.61 -4.36 -2.53
N ILE A 21 -8.98 -5.63 -2.31
CA ILE A 21 -10.19 -6.00 -1.57
C ILE A 21 -10.16 -5.50 -0.12
N LEU A 22 -8.96 -5.28 0.44
CA LEU A 22 -8.74 -4.71 1.77
C LEU A 22 -9.51 -3.41 2.00
N HIS A 23 -9.59 -2.55 0.97
CA HIS A 23 -10.29 -1.25 1.07
C HIS A 23 -11.79 -1.39 1.32
N PHE A 24 -12.41 -2.47 0.84
CA PHE A 24 -13.82 -2.74 1.08
C PHE A 24 -14.09 -3.33 2.46
N LYS A 25 -13.12 -4.04 3.06
CA LYS A 25 -13.32 -4.78 4.31
C LYS A 25 -12.92 -4.00 5.55
N ILE A 26 -11.78 -3.31 5.52
CA ILE A 26 -11.24 -2.63 6.71
C ILE A 26 -11.11 -1.12 6.52
N ASN A 27 -11.41 -0.60 5.32
CA ASN A 27 -11.47 0.84 5.03
C ASN A 27 -10.27 1.62 5.59
N PRO A 28 -9.03 1.30 5.15
CA PRO A 28 -7.83 1.85 5.75
C PRO A 28 -7.79 3.39 5.63
N PRO A 29 -7.04 4.09 6.50
CA PRO A 29 -7.04 5.56 6.56
C PRO A 29 -6.27 6.24 5.42
N TRP A 30 -6.15 5.60 4.25
CA TRP A 30 -5.50 6.13 3.06
C TRP A 30 -6.30 5.85 1.80
N SER A 31 -6.04 6.67 0.78
CA SER A 31 -6.40 6.44 -0.61
C SER A 31 -5.18 5.96 -1.38
N THR A 32 -5.40 5.34 -2.53
CA THR A 32 -4.34 4.79 -3.41
C THR A 32 -4.30 5.55 -4.72
N LEU A 33 -3.09 5.77 -5.24
CA LEU A 33 -2.83 6.27 -6.59
C LEU A 33 -1.78 5.37 -7.23
N VAL A 34 -1.98 5.00 -8.50
CA VAL A 34 -0.99 4.28 -9.29
C VAL A 34 -0.77 5.05 -10.58
N GLU A 35 0.48 5.41 -10.84
CA GLU A 35 0.93 6.17 -12.02
C GLU A 35 2.25 5.59 -12.50
N ASP A 36 2.37 5.26 -13.79
CA ASP A 36 3.58 4.68 -14.40
C ASP A 36 4.21 3.51 -13.63
N SER A 37 3.36 2.58 -13.15
CA SER A 37 3.76 1.43 -12.32
C SER A 37 4.32 1.79 -10.93
N ILE A 38 4.24 3.05 -10.52
CA ILE A 38 4.57 3.52 -9.18
C ILE A 38 3.27 3.68 -8.41
N MET A 39 3.25 3.19 -7.17
CA MET A 39 2.09 3.34 -6.29
C MET A 39 2.40 4.31 -5.17
N PHE A 40 1.45 5.19 -4.93
CA PHE A 40 1.41 6.08 -3.78
C PHE A 40 0.20 5.73 -2.93
N ILE A 41 0.36 5.86 -1.62
CA ILE A 41 -0.76 5.93 -0.69
C ILE A 41 -0.80 7.30 -0.05
N ARG A 42 -1.98 7.89 0.02
CA ARG A 42 -2.17 9.23 0.55
C ARG A 42 -3.11 9.16 1.74
N SER A 43 -2.65 9.67 2.89
CA SER A 43 -3.47 9.73 4.10
C SER A 43 -4.74 10.54 3.84
N ARG A 44 -5.86 10.12 4.42
CA ARG A 44 -7.12 10.89 4.38
C ARG A 44 -7.01 12.21 5.15
N THR A 45 -6.02 12.33 6.03
CA THR A 45 -5.67 13.57 6.74
C THR A 45 -4.42 14.23 6.14
N CYS A 46 -4.15 13.99 4.85
CA CYS A 46 -3.07 14.64 4.13
C CYS A 46 -3.19 16.17 4.25
N LEU A 47 -2.08 16.82 4.60
CA LEU A 47 -2.03 18.28 4.79
C LEU A 47 -1.83 19.05 3.48
N ASP A 48 -1.70 18.34 2.36
CA ASP A 48 -1.32 18.84 1.03
C ASP A 48 -0.01 19.60 0.91
N ARG A 49 0.62 19.91 2.04
CA ARG A 49 1.89 20.61 2.15
C ARG A 49 3.01 19.67 2.53
N VAL A 50 4.11 19.76 1.79
CA VAL A 50 5.39 19.13 2.11
C VAL A 50 6.30 20.20 2.69
N VAL A 51 7.11 19.85 3.69
CA VAL A 51 8.00 20.78 4.41
C VAL A 51 9.44 20.35 4.16
N GLY A 52 10.28 21.30 3.72
CA GLY A 52 11.69 21.04 3.40
C GLY A 52 11.84 20.01 2.28
N ASP A 53 12.82 19.12 2.45
CA ASP A 53 13.19 18.07 1.47
C ASP A 53 12.48 16.73 1.71
N ALA A 54 11.39 16.72 2.49
CA ALA A 54 10.62 15.49 2.72
C ALA A 54 9.94 15.01 1.43
N GLU A 55 9.77 13.69 1.26
CA GLU A 55 9.05 13.13 0.11
C GLU A 55 7.53 13.38 0.18
N CYS A 56 6.98 13.40 1.40
CA CYS A 56 5.56 13.61 1.64
C CYS A 56 5.29 14.32 2.98
N CYS A 57 4.03 14.71 3.20
CA CYS A 57 3.64 15.33 4.46
C CYS A 57 3.66 14.33 5.62
N ARG A 58 3.76 14.85 6.85
CA ARG A 58 3.83 14.02 8.07
C ARG A 58 2.71 13.00 8.20
N SER A 59 1.46 13.37 7.89
CA SER A 59 0.33 12.44 7.99
C SER A 59 0.37 11.32 6.95
N CYS A 60 0.99 11.54 5.79
CA CYS A 60 1.25 10.47 4.82
C CYS A 60 2.42 9.58 5.26
N ALA A 61 3.49 10.16 5.77
CA ALA A 61 4.64 9.41 6.29
C ALA A 61 4.26 8.52 7.48
N ASP A 62 3.38 9.00 8.36
CA ASP A 62 2.90 8.25 9.54
C ASP A 62 2.10 6.99 9.16
N LEU A 63 1.65 6.83 7.90
CA LEU A 63 1.03 5.59 7.42
C LEU A 63 1.97 4.37 7.51
N MET A 64 3.30 4.57 7.39
CA MET A 64 4.30 3.50 7.58
C MET A 64 4.30 2.88 8.98
N LYS A 65 3.70 3.57 9.96
CA LYS A 65 3.59 3.09 11.33
C LYS A 65 2.34 2.25 11.56
N THR A 66 1.46 2.11 10.55
CA THR A 66 0.25 1.31 10.70
C THR A 66 0.55 -0.18 10.48
N ASP A 67 0.10 -1.03 11.40
CA ASP A 67 0.28 -2.48 11.31
C ASP A 67 -0.27 -3.07 10.01
N VAL A 68 -1.37 -2.49 9.51
CA VAL A 68 -1.99 -2.89 8.25
C VAL A 68 -1.03 -2.70 7.09
N LEU A 69 -0.42 -1.51 6.95
CA LEU A 69 0.50 -1.24 5.85
C LEU A 69 1.78 -2.08 5.97
N GLN A 70 2.34 -2.17 7.17
CA GLN A 70 3.50 -3.03 7.43
C GLN A 70 3.22 -4.49 7.07
N GLY A 71 2.02 -4.98 7.38
CA GLY A 71 1.57 -6.31 6.99
C GLY A 71 1.40 -6.48 5.49
N ILE A 72 1.00 -5.44 4.74
CA ILE A 72 0.93 -5.49 3.27
C ILE A 72 2.34 -5.63 2.68
N LEU A 73 3.27 -4.77 3.10
CA LEU A 73 4.65 -4.78 2.61
C LEU A 73 5.39 -6.07 2.99
N SER A 74 5.15 -6.58 4.20
CA SER A 74 5.71 -7.87 4.63
C SER A 74 5.20 -9.03 3.78
N ARG A 75 3.93 -9.02 3.36
CA ARG A 75 3.35 -10.05 2.50
C ARG A 75 3.80 -9.95 1.05
N ASP A 76 4.04 -8.74 0.54
CA ASP A 76 4.65 -8.57 -0.78
C ASP A 76 6.04 -9.24 -0.82
N LYS A 77 6.83 -9.06 0.24
CA LYS A 77 8.17 -9.62 0.35
C LYS A 77 8.20 -11.13 0.64
N ASN A 78 7.38 -11.60 1.58
CA ASN A 78 7.47 -12.96 2.12
C ASN A 78 6.39 -13.90 1.56
N GLY A 79 5.51 -13.40 0.70
CA GLY A 79 4.31 -14.09 0.28
C GLY A 79 3.16 -13.98 1.30
N VAL A 80 1.97 -14.40 0.88
CA VAL A 80 0.78 -14.43 1.72
C VAL A 80 0.62 -15.83 2.32
N HIS A 81 0.49 -15.90 3.64
CA HIS A 81 0.23 -17.17 4.34
C HIS A 81 -1.13 -17.75 3.91
N GLU A 82 -1.23 -19.07 3.74
CA GLU A 82 -2.45 -19.78 3.29
C GLU A 82 -3.71 -19.44 4.12
N ASN A 83 -3.55 -19.34 5.45
CA ASN A 83 -4.63 -18.97 6.38
C ASN A 83 -4.92 -17.46 6.44
N SER A 84 -4.29 -16.62 5.60
CA SER A 84 -4.58 -15.18 5.58
C SER A 84 -6.00 -14.94 5.05
N PRO A 85 -6.79 -14.05 5.69
CA PRO A 85 -8.10 -13.69 5.16
C PRO A 85 -8.01 -13.23 3.70
N HIS A 86 -8.98 -13.62 2.86
CA HIS A 86 -8.98 -13.36 1.43
C HIS A 86 -8.85 -11.87 1.04
N HIS A 87 -9.24 -10.94 1.92
CA HIS A 87 -9.09 -9.51 1.65
C HIS A 87 -7.64 -9.00 1.74
N PHE A 88 -6.71 -9.82 2.24
CA PHE A 88 -5.27 -9.58 2.16
C PHE A 88 -4.60 -10.27 0.96
N GLN A 89 -5.38 -10.98 0.12
CA GLN A 89 -4.82 -11.65 -1.05
C GLN A 89 -4.66 -10.64 -2.21
N PRO A 90 -3.46 -10.54 -2.81
CA PRO A 90 -3.23 -9.79 -4.03
C PRO A 90 -3.80 -10.53 -5.24
N ILE A 91 -3.98 -9.83 -6.37
CA ILE A 91 -4.46 -10.45 -7.62
C ILE A 91 -3.46 -11.50 -8.10
N SER A 92 -2.15 -11.25 -7.98
CA SER A 92 -1.11 -12.22 -8.35
C SER A 92 -1.25 -13.55 -7.61
N GLY A 93 -1.65 -13.53 -6.34
CA GLY A 93 -1.90 -14.74 -5.54
C GLY A 93 -3.13 -15.53 -5.99
N LEU A 94 -4.08 -14.90 -6.69
CA LEU A 94 -5.26 -15.56 -7.26
C LEU A 94 -5.01 -16.14 -8.66
N LEU A 95 -4.03 -15.62 -9.39
CA LEU A 95 -3.66 -16.10 -10.74
C LEU A 95 -2.70 -17.28 -10.71
N ALA A 96 -2.03 -17.52 -9.58
CA ALA A 96 -1.10 -18.63 -9.40
C ALA A 96 -1.79 -19.98 -9.08
N ILE A 97 -3.11 -20.06 -9.28
CA ILE A 97 -3.95 -21.24 -9.04
C ILE A 97 -4.12 -22.05 -10.31
#